data_AF-A0A2K3L1Y7-F1
#
_entry.id   AF-A0A2K3L1Y7-F1
#
_cell.length_a   1.000
_cell.length_b   1.000
_cell.length_c   1.000
_cell.angle_alpha   90.00
_cell.angle_beta   90.00
_cell.angle_gamma   90.00
#
_symmetry.space_group_name_H-M   'P 1'
#
loop_
_entity.id
_entity.type
_entity.pdbx_description
1 polymer ?
#
loop_
_entity_poly.entity_id
_entity_poly.type
_entity_poly.pdbx_seq_one_letter_code
_entity_poly.pdbx_strand_id
1 'polypeptide(L)' 'MCEPLSVGVHACRRANIGPETNVLIMGAGPIGLVTMLSARAFGAPRIVVVDVDDHRLSVAKSLGADDIVKVSTNIQ' A
#
# COMPACT_ATOMS: atom_id res chain seq x y z
N MET A 1 2.76 16.70 -11.53
CA MET A 1 1.77 15.98 -10.69
C MET A 1 1.83 14.46 -10.83
N CYS A 2 2.32 13.86 -11.92
CA CYS A 2 2.43 12.40 -12.03
C CYS A 2 3.67 11.76 -11.39
N GLU A 3 4.66 12.57 -10.99
CA GLU A 3 5.94 12.10 -10.46
C GLU A 3 5.83 11.08 -9.30
N PRO A 4 5.01 11.29 -8.24
CA PRO A 4 4.90 10.29 -7.17
C PRO A 4 4.23 8.99 -7.63
N LEU A 5 3.28 9.06 -8.58
CA LEU A 5 2.63 7.87 -9.12
C LEU A 5 3.63 7.01 -9.93
N SER A 6 4.53 7.64 -10.68
CA SER A 6 5.58 6.94 -11.42
C SER A 6 6.45 6.07 -10.50
N VAL A 7 6.71 6.53 -9.27
CA VAL A 7 7.44 5.75 -8.25
C VAL A 7 6.66 4.49 -7.87
N GLY A 8 5.35 4.61 -7.61
CA GLY A 8 4.49 3.47 -7.28
C GLY A 8 4.38 2.44 -8.40
N VAL A 9 4.22 2.89 -9.65
CA VAL A 9 4.19 2.02 -10.84
C VAL A 9 5.53 1.32 -11.03
N HIS A 10 6.64 2.03 -10.88
CA HIS A 10 7.97 1.44 -10.98
C HIS A 10 8.22 0.38 -9.89
N ALA A 11 7.81 0.65 -8.65
CA ALA A 11 7.90 -0.30 -7.55
C ALA A 11 7.09 -1.58 -7.84
N CYS A 12 5.86 -1.45 -8.33
CA CYS A 12 5.01 -2.60 -8.69
C CYS A 12 5.62 -3.44 -9.82
N ARG A 13 6.21 -2.80 -10.84
CA ARG A 13 6.93 -3.52 -11.92
C ARG A 13 8.14 -4.27 -11.39
N ARG A 14 8.93 -3.66 -10.49
CA ARG A 14 10.09 -4.31 -9.88
C ARG A 14 9.71 -5.51 -9.02
N ALA A 15 8.58 -5.42 -8.32
CA ALA A 15 8.04 -6.51 -7.51
C ALA A 15 7.23 -7.54 -8.33
N ASN A 16 7.08 -7.32 -9.64
CA ASN A 16 6.31 -8.16 -10.56
C ASN A 16 4.88 -8.46 -10.06
N ILE A 17 4.21 -7.41 -9.56
CA ILE A 17 2.85 -7.50 -9.01
C ILE A 17 1.85 -7.87 -10.12
N GLY A 18 0.92 -8.79 -9.80
CA GLY A 18 -0.19 -9.15 -10.67
C GLY A 18 -1.34 -9.86 -9.92
N PRO A 19 -2.27 -10.50 -10.66
CA PRO A 19 -3.46 -11.19 -10.12
C PRO A 19 -3.21 -12.27 -9.07
N GLU A 20 -1.99 -12.82 -9.01
CA GLU A 20 -1.61 -13.86 -8.06
C GLU A 20 -0.77 -13.32 -6.88
N THR A 21 -0.63 -11.99 -6.76
CA THR A 21 0.30 -11.38 -5.81
C THR A 21 -0.42 -10.67 -4.67
N ASN A 22 -0.37 -11.25 -3.47
CA ASN A 22 -0.77 -10.54 -2.26
C ASN A 22 0.32 -9.54 -1.85
N VAL A 23 -0.09 -8.31 -1.52
CA VAL A 23 0.84 -7.19 -1.30
C VAL A 23 0.75 -6.67 0.14
N LEU A 24 1.92 -6.44 0.74
CA LEU A 24 2.09 -5.69 1.98
C LEU A 24 2.79 -4.36 1.68
N ILE A 25 2.13 -3.25 1.98
CA ILE A 25 2.72 -1.90 1.88
C ILE A 25 3.17 -1.46 3.27
N MET A 26 4.47 -1.21 3.42
CA MET A 26 5.06 -0.68 4.65
C MET A 26 5.15 0.84 4.57
N GLY A 27 4.29 1.53 5.31
CA GLY A 27 4.14 2.98 5.35
C GLY A 27 2.93 3.45 4.55
N ALA A 28 2.01 4.16 5.20
CA ALA A 28 0.81 4.79 4.63
C ALA A 28 1.03 6.29 4.31
N GLY A 29 2.26 6.67 3.98
CA GLY A 29 2.58 7.99 3.42
C GLY A 29 2.19 8.12 1.94
N PRO A 30 2.38 9.30 1.32
CA PRO A 30 1.96 9.54 -0.06
C PRO A 30 2.50 8.52 -1.07
N ILE A 31 3.77 8.13 -0.96
CA ILE A 31 4.39 7.10 -1.82
C ILE A 31 3.80 5.70 -1.57
N GLY A 32 3.53 5.35 -0.32
CA GLY A 32 2.87 4.09 0.02
C GLY A 32 1.46 4.01 -0.56
N LEU A 33 0.69 5.10 -0.45
CA LEU A 33 -0.67 5.18 -0.99
C LEU A 33 -0.70 5.07 -2.52
N VAL A 34 0.16 5.80 -3.24
CA VAL A 34 0.22 5.66 -4.72
C VAL A 34 0.76 4.29 -5.15
N THR A 35 1.61 3.65 -4.33
CA THR A 35 2.05 2.26 -4.57
C THR A 35 0.91 1.27 -4.35
N MET A 36 0.09 1.46 -3.31
CA MET A 36 -1.12 0.67 -3.05
C MET A 36 -2.10 0.78 -4.23
N LEU A 37 -2.39 2.01 -4.68
CA LEU A 37 -3.26 2.25 -5.83
C LEU A 37 -2.69 1.65 -7.12
N SER A 38 -1.37 1.73 -7.32
CA SER A 38 -0.70 1.09 -8.45
C SER A 38 -0.83 -0.43 -8.37
N ALA A 39 -0.59 -1.04 -7.21
CA ALA A 39 -0.72 -2.48 -7.02
C ALA A 39 -2.16 -2.96 -7.28
N ARG A 40 -3.18 -2.18 -6.89
CA ARG A 40 -4.58 -2.44 -7.28
C ARG A 40 -4.78 -2.42 -8.78
N ALA A 41 -4.27 -1.40 -9.46
CA ALA A 41 -4.37 -1.27 -10.91
C ALA A 41 -3.65 -2.42 -11.67
N PHE A 42 -2.61 -3.01 -11.08
CA PHE A 42 -1.93 -4.20 -11.60
C PHE A 42 -2.70 -5.51 -11.32
N GLY A 43 -3.78 -5.46 -10.55
CA GLY A 43 -4.65 -6.60 -10.29
C GLY A 43 -4.36 -7.35 -8.99
N ALA A 44 -3.57 -6.79 -8.06
CA ALA A 44 -3.28 -7.46 -6.79
C ALA A 44 -4.58 -7.82 -6.03
N PRO A 45 -4.84 -9.11 -5.74
CA PRO A 45 -6.10 -9.56 -5.16
C PRO A 45 -6.27 -9.14 -3.71
N ARG A 46 -5.15 -9.03 -2.97
CA ARG A 46 -5.14 -8.56 -1.59
C ARG A 46 -4.02 -7.54 -1.35
N ILE A 47 -4.35 -6.43 -0.70
CA ILE A 47 -3.39 -5.40 -0.29
C ILE A 47 -3.62 -5.01 1.17
N VAL A 48 -2.59 -5.18 1.98
CA VAL A 48 -2.53 -4.78 3.39
C VAL A 48 -1.58 -3.60 3.54
N VAL A 49 -1.96 -2.58 4.30
CA VAL A 49 -1.11 -1.42 4.56
C VAL A 49 -0.79 -1.32 6.04
N VAL A 50 0.48 -1.05 6.37
CA VAL A 50 0.93 -0.90 7.75
C VAL A 50 1.57 0.44 7.99
N ASP A 51 1.31 1.06 9.14
CA ASP A 51 1.89 2.33 9.57
C ASP A 51 1.76 2.44 11.10
N VAL A 52 2.44 3.40 11.71
CA VAL A 52 2.33 3.71 13.14
C VAL A 52 1.20 4.71 13.42
N ASP A 53 0.79 5.47 12.41
CA ASP A 53 -0.19 6.55 12.50
C ASP A 53 -1.59 6.10 12.05
N ASP A 54 -2.56 6.17 12.97
CA ASP A 54 -3.94 5.76 12.72
C ASP A 54 -4.65 6.60 11.65
N HIS A 55 -4.33 7.89 11.57
CA HIS A 55 -4.94 8.76 10.58
C HIS A 55 -4.50 8.34 9.17
N ARG A 56 -3.21 8.06 8.97
CA ARG A 56 -2.70 7.56 7.69
C ARG A 56 -3.30 6.20 7.31
N LEU A 57 -3.46 5.30 8.28
CA LEU A 57 -4.13 4.01 8.06
C LEU A 57 -5.60 4.21 7.68
N SER A 58 -6.31 5.15 8.30
CA SER A 58 -7.70 5.46 7.94
C SER A 58 -7.83 5.94 6.49
N VAL A 59 -6.85 6.72 6.01
CA VAL A 59 -6.77 7.16 4.61
C VAL A 59 -6.47 5.99 3.68
N ALA A 60 -5.54 5.11 4.03
CA ALA A 60 -5.28 3.90 3.24
C ALA A 60 -6.53 3.02 3.11
N LYS A 61 -7.29 2.86 4.20
CA LYS A 61 -8.55 2.11 4.20
C LYS A 61 -9.61 2.75 3.30
N SER A 62 -9.80 4.07 3.39
CA SER A 62 -10.79 4.78 2.57
C SER A 62 -10.43 4.77 1.07
N LEU A 63 -9.14 4.68 0.75
CA LEU A 63 -8.62 4.55 -0.62
C LEU A 63 -8.64 3.10 -1.15
N GLY A 64 -9.08 2.13 -0.36
CA GLY A 64 -9.30 0.76 -0.82
C GLY A 64 -8.25 -0.27 -0.43
N ALA A 65 -7.50 -0.06 0.66
CA ALA A 65 -6.76 -1.16 1.31
C ALA A 65 -7.74 -2.25 1.82
N ASP A 66 -7.44 -3.53 1.59
CA ASP A 66 -8.28 -4.61 2.13
C ASP A 66 -8.17 -4.67 3.64
N ASP A 67 -6.97 -4.42 4.16
CA ASP A 67 -6.69 -4.46 5.58
C ASP A 67 -5.65 -3.43 5.98
N ILE A 68 -5.68 -3.04 7.26
CA ILE A 68 -4.74 -2.09 7.84
C ILE A 68 -4.20 -2.62 9.16
N VAL A 69 -2.90 -2.45 9.40
CA VAL A 69 -2.27 -2.87 10.66
C VAL A 69 -1.49 -1.71 11.27
N LYS A 70 -1.83 -1.37 12.52
CA LYS A 70 -1.04 -0.45 13.31
C LYS A 70 0.20 -1.15 13.84
N VAL A 71 1.37 -0.65 13.44
CA VAL A 71 2.64 -1.16 13.96
C VAL A 71 2.90 -0.53 15.33
N SER A 72 3.17 -1.38 16.32
CA SER A 72 3.58 -0.95 17.65
C SER A 72 4.71 -1.85 18.17
N THR A 73 5.53 -1.33 19.08
CA THR A 73 6.61 -2.09 19.72
C THR A 73 6.11 -3.02 20.83
N ASN A 74 4.81 -2.95 21.17
CA ASN A 74 4.22 -3.81 22.18
C ASN A 74 3.91 -5.17 21.53
N ILE A 75 4.70 -6.18 21.87
CA ILE A 75 4.46 -7.57 21.49
C ILE A 75 3.50 -8.12 22.55
N GLN A 76 2.20 -7.87 22.37
CA GLN A 76 1.13 -8.50 23.15
C GLN A 76 0.35 -9.47 22.28
#